data_AF-A0A935AKH1-F1
#
_entry.id   AF-A0A935AKH1-F1
#
_cell.length_a   1.000
_cell.length_b   1.000
_cell.length_c   1.000
_cell.angle_alpha   90.00
_cell.angle_beta   90.00
_cell.angle_gamma   90.00
#
_symmetry.space_group_name_H-M   'P 1'
#
loop_
_entity.id
_entity.type
_entity.pdbx_description
1 polymer ?
#
loop_
_entity_poly.entity_id
_entity_poly.type
_entity_poly.pdbx_seq_one_letter_code
_entity_poly.pdbx_strand_id
1 'polypeptide(L)'
;MCDQATVTITIPASGDSDGDGVTDAQESIDGTDPNNPCSLVLASVSQIATSTGDCDGDGVTNAAEINGPDGAVGGGDGTNPTNPCSLNVSQVTLTATSTGDCDGDGVTNADEINGTDGNPLTTTDNTDANDPCDDNAVDQGTPSATWLAADCDGDGNPNSTDNNPLTPTALNDSGTAALGSTTTINILSNDDFLPNDGNTITRTGGTAGGTVTFNPITGTMDYTPLASEVGTSVTVIYTVCNPVPNPDVCATATVTINVISSCVTPILKVLLEGPIVDNGSTGTMTTKLFNLGYLPGQQPSTFLGIATPAGQPYDTAPWFYAGSEGDAYTTALGSQSRISNQYNRLGFG
;
A
#
# COMPACT_ATOMS: atom_id res chain seq x y z
N MET A 1 77.51 -25.49 -54.17
CA MET A 1 76.41 -25.30 -53.19
C MET A 1 76.57 -23.90 -52.64
N CYS A 2 75.57 -23.04 -52.81
CA CYS A 2 75.57 -21.73 -52.18
C CYS A 2 74.95 -21.91 -50.80
N ASP A 3 75.71 -21.65 -49.74
CA ASP A 3 75.14 -21.56 -48.40
C ASP A 3 74.33 -20.27 -48.29
N GLN A 4 73.10 -20.40 -47.83
CA GLN A 4 72.31 -19.27 -47.38
C GLN A 4 72.43 -19.19 -45.86
N ALA A 5 72.74 -18.00 -45.36
CA ALA A 5 72.65 -17.67 -43.95
C ALA A 5 71.45 -16.73 -43.76
N THR A 6 70.52 -17.14 -42.91
CA THR A 6 69.37 -16.32 -42.51
C THR A 6 69.75 -15.58 -41.24
N VAL A 7 69.66 -14.24 -41.27
CA VAL A 7 69.79 -13.39 -40.08
C VAL A 7 68.39 -13.08 -39.59
N THR A 8 68.05 -13.54 -38.39
CA THR A 8 66.82 -13.15 -37.70
C THR A 8 67.13 -11.93 -36.85
N ILE A 9 66.58 -10.77 -37.21
CA ILE A 9 66.58 -9.57 -36.37
C ILE A 9 65.27 -9.59 -35.59
N THR A 10 65.34 -9.81 -34.28
CA THR A 10 64.20 -9.58 -33.38
C THR A 10 64.24 -8.11 -32.98
N ILE A 11 63.28 -7.32 -33.46
CA ILE A 11 63.03 -5.99 -32.90
C ILE A 11 62.30 -6.26 -31.57
N PRO A 12 62.79 -5.78 -30.41
CA PRO A 12 61.99 -5.83 -29.19
C PRO A 12 60.65 -5.16 -29.50
N ALA A 13 59.54 -5.71 -29.01
CA ALA A 13 58.27 -5.00 -29.08
C ALA A 13 58.51 -3.56 -28.62
N SER A 14 58.01 -2.59 -29.39
CA SER A 14 58.04 -1.18 -29.01
C SER A 14 57.67 -1.09 -27.53
N GLY A 15 58.54 -0.48 -26.73
CA GLY A 15 58.31 -0.35 -25.29
C GLY A 15 56.93 0.23 -25.02
N ASP A 16 56.31 -0.29 -23.98
CA ASP A 16 55.13 0.27 -23.33
C ASP A 16 55.61 0.55 -21.91
N SER A 17 55.91 1.83 -21.64
CA SER A 17 56.65 2.24 -20.44
C SER A 17 55.76 2.32 -19.20
N ASP A 18 54.45 2.53 -19.35
CA ASP A 18 53.48 2.58 -18.25
C ASP A 18 52.54 1.36 -18.17
N GLY A 19 52.57 0.50 -19.18
CA GLY A 19 51.84 -0.75 -19.21
C GLY A 19 50.37 -0.61 -19.61
N ASP A 20 49.95 0.48 -20.26
CA ASP A 20 48.56 0.68 -20.69
C ASP A 20 48.17 -0.11 -21.96
N GLY A 21 49.11 -0.85 -22.55
CA GLY A 21 48.88 -1.64 -23.76
C GLY A 21 48.96 -0.84 -25.07
N VAL A 22 49.18 0.48 -25.00
CA VAL A 22 49.61 1.34 -26.09
C VAL A 22 51.15 1.39 -26.08
N THR A 23 51.76 1.62 -27.24
CA THR A 23 53.23 1.63 -27.33
C THR A 23 53.73 3.07 -27.23
N ASP A 24 54.90 3.32 -26.62
CA ASP A 24 55.49 4.66 -26.48
C ASP A 24 55.55 5.40 -27.85
N ALA A 25 55.76 4.64 -28.93
CA ALA A 25 55.81 5.15 -30.30
C ALA A 25 54.43 5.55 -30.84
N GLN A 26 53.40 4.79 -30.50
CA GLN A 26 51.99 5.07 -30.86
C GLN A 26 51.46 6.25 -30.04
N GLU A 27 51.82 6.33 -28.77
CA GLU A 27 51.48 7.47 -27.90
C GLU A 27 52.11 8.78 -28.37
N SER A 28 53.35 8.73 -28.87
CA SER A 28 53.97 9.88 -29.52
C SER A 28 53.20 10.34 -30.78
N ILE A 29 52.48 9.45 -31.45
CA ILE A 29 51.63 9.77 -32.61
C ILE A 29 50.30 10.35 -32.14
N ASP A 30 49.71 9.77 -31.10
CA ASP A 30 48.41 10.15 -30.56
C ASP A 30 48.47 11.40 -29.66
N GLY A 31 49.68 11.79 -29.23
CA GLY A 31 49.91 12.94 -28.35
C GLY A 31 49.61 12.66 -26.88
N THR A 32 49.69 11.40 -26.47
CA THR A 32 49.52 10.93 -25.09
C THR A 32 50.88 10.87 -24.36
N ASP A 33 50.87 10.70 -23.03
CA ASP A 33 52.08 10.62 -22.20
C ASP A 33 52.52 9.16 -21.96
N PRO A 34 53.66 8.72 -22.50
CA PRO A 34 54.13 7.33 -22.38
C PRO A 34 54.48 6.83 -20.98
N ASN A 35 54.35 7.66 -19.96
CA ASN A 35 54.62 7.27 -18.57
C ASN A 35 53.38 7.42 -17.69
N ASN A 36 52.21 7.64 -18.29
CA ASN A 36 50.96 7.82 -17.57
C ASN A 36 49.87 6.91 -18.17
N PRO A 37 49.54 5.80 -17.50
CA PRO A 37 48.63 4.80 -18.06
C PRO A 37 47.18 5.30 -18.17
N CYS A 38 46.86 6.45 -17.56
CA CYS A 38 45.56 7.11 -17.70
C CYS A 38 45.51 8.10 -18.88
N SER A 39 46.60 8.23 -19.62
CA SER A 39 46.68 9.09 -20.80
C SER A 39 46.38 8.34 -22.10
N LEU A 40 45.94 7.09 -22.06
CA LEU A 40 45.79 6.23 -23.23
C LEU A 40 44.69 6.68 -24.22
N VAL A 41 44.84 6.27 -25.49
CA VAL A 41 43.74 6.21 -26.45
C VAL A 41 43.33 4.75 -26.60
N LEU A 42 42.14 4.39 -26.09
CA LEU A 42 41.68 3.00 -26.05
C LEU A 42 41.68 2.29 -27.42
N ALA A 43 41.40 3.01 -28.51
CA ALA A 43 41.44 2.48 -29.87
C ALA A 43 42.85 2.16 -30.39
N SER A 44 43.89 2.65 -29.72
CA SER A 44 45.31 2.47 -30.07
C SER A 44 45.98 1.32 -29.30
N VAL A 45 45.26 0.69 -28.37
CA VAL A 45 45.74 -0.48 -27.64
C VAL A 45 46.09 -1.61 -28.63
N SER A 46 47.32 -2.11 -28.53
CA SER A 46 47.86 -3.13 -29.44
C SER A 46 48.72 -4.19 -28.74
N GLN A 47 48.95 -4.04 -27.44
CA GLN A 47 49.67 -4.99 -26.59
C GLN A 47 48.80 -5.40 -25.39
N ILE A 48 49.24 -6.43 -24.66
CA ILE A 48 48.62 -6.81 -23.38
C ILE A 48 48.96 -5.72 -22.37
N ALA A 49 47.92 -5.11 -21.79
CA ALA A 49 48.11 -4.14 -20.72
C ALA A 49 48.60 -4.85 -19.45
N THR A 50 49.50 -4.19 -18.71
CA THR A 50 50.06 -4.68 -17.44
C THR A 50 49.92 -3.68 -16.30
N SER A 51 49.38 -2.49 -16.58
CA SER A 51 49.08 -1.47 -15.58
C SER A 51 48.05 -1.98 -14.57
N THR A 52 48.47 -2.05 -13.30
CA THR A 52 47.60 -2.41 -12.17
C THR A 52 46.99 -1.19 -11.50
N GLY A 53 47.07 -0.02 -12.14
CA GLY A 53 46.38 1.19 -11.70
C GLY A 53 44.88 1.10 -12.02
N ASP A 54 44.15 2.10 -11.54
CA ASP A 54 42.71 2.28 -11.75
C ASP A 54 42.53 3.77 -12.06
N CYS A 55 42.26 4.06 -13.34
CA CYS A 55 42.34 5.42 -13.87
C CYS A 55 41.05 6.22 -13.71
N ASP A 56 39.90 5.55 -13.61
CA ASP A 56 38.60 6.18 -13.37
C ASP A 56 38.05 5.96 -11.96
N GLY A 57 38.70 5.10 -11.17
CA GLY A 57 38.40 4.87 -9.78
C GLY A 57 37.27 3.86 -9.56
N ASP A 58 36.93 3.03 -10.53
CA ASP A 58 35.85 2.05 -10.41
C ASP A 58 36.23 0.76 -9.64
N GLY A 59 37.47 0.68 -9.14
CA GLY A 59 37.97 -0.47 -8.39
C GLY A 59 38.41 -1.65 -9.26
N VAL A 60 38.29 -1.54 -10.59
CA VAL A 60 38.84 -2.47 -11.58
C VAL A 60 40.18 -1.92 -12.08
N THR A 61 41.16 -2.80 -12.29
CA THR A 61 42.46 -2.36 -12.81
C THR A 61 42.39 -2.12 -14.31
N ASN A 62 43.12 -1.12 -14.83
CA ASN A 62 43.22 -0.85 -16.27
C ASN A 62 43.57 -2.12 -17.08
N ALA A 63 44.49 -2.95 -16.58
CA ALA A 63 44.85 -4.20 -17.24
C ALA A 63 43.70 -5.23 -17.25
N ALA A 64 42.87 -5.28 -16.21
CA ALA A 64 41.72 -6.18 -16.17
C ALA A 64 40.65 -5.74 -17.18
N GLU A 65 40.41 -4.44 -17.30
CA GLU A 65 39.47 -3.86 -18.26
C GLU A 65 39.93 -3.99 -19.72
N ILE A 66 41.21 -3.73 -19.99
CA ILE A 66 41.74 -3.79 -21.36
C ILE A 66 41.86 -5.23 -21.85
N ASN A 67 42.31 -6.14 -20.99
CA ASN A 67 42.57 -7.53 -21.39
C ASN A 67 41.38 -8.45 -21.20
N GLY A 68 40.36 -8.04 -20.43
CA GLY A 68 39.22 -8.87 -20.05
C GLY A 68 39.57 -10.13 -19.24
N PRO A 69 38.55 -10.96 -18.90
CA PRO A 69 38.72 -12.23 -18.18
C PRO A 69 39.51 -13.29 -18.95
N ASP A 70 39.59 -13.18 -20.29
CA ASP A 70 40.29 -14.14 -21.15
C ASP A 70 41.79 -13.84 -21.32
N GLY A 71 42.24 -12.67 -20.84
CA GLY A 71 43.64 -12.27 -20.84
C GLY A 71 44.21 -12.06 -22.24
N ALA A 72 43.36 -11.76 -23.23
CA ALA A 72 43.76 -11.57 -24.62
C ALA A 72 43.58 -10.11 -25.09
N VAL A 73 44.53 -9.60 -25.86
CA VAL A 73 44.42 -8.27 -26.50
C VAL A 73 43.20 -8.27 -27.42
N GLY A 74 42.21 -7.41 -27.12
CA GLY A 74 40.98 -7.31 -27.90
C GLY A 74 40.02 -8.50 -27.72
N GLY A 75 40.18 -9.30 -26.65
CA GLY A 75 39.23 -10.32 -26.20
C GLY A 75 37.94 -9.72 -25.61
N GLY A 76 38.02 -8.48 -25.10
CA GLY A 76 36.92 -7.58 -24.81
C GLY A 76 35.94 -8.09 -23.76
N ASP A 77 36.10 -7.65 -22.51
CA ASP A 77 34.95 -7.56 -21.61
C ASP A 77 34.11 -6.29 -21.87
N GLY A 78 34.68 -5.34 -22.62
CA GLY A 78 34.00 -4.13 -23.07
C GLY A 78 33.94 -3.02 -22.02
N THR A 79 34.71 -3.09 -20.94
CA THR A 79 34.84 -1.98 -20.00
C THR A 79 35.88 -0.96 -20.50
N ASN A 80 35.96 0.21 -19.87
CA ASN A 80 36.77 1.32 -20.35
C ASN A 80 37.48 1.96 -19.16
N PRO A 81 38.84 1.92 -19.11
CA PRO A 81 39.65 2.42 -17.99
C PRO A 81 39.56 3.90 -17.66
N THR A 82 38.73 4.64 -18.38
CA THR A 82 38.54 6.08 -18.21
C THR A 82 37.07 6.45 -18.00
N ASN A 83 36.20 5.45 -17.85
CA ASN A 83 34.78 5.63 -17.65
C ASN A 83 34.31 4.72 -16.50
N PRO A 84 34.07 5.27 -15.30
CA PRO A 84 33.79 4.46 -14.12
C PRO A 84 32.42 3.80 -14.15
N CYS A 85 31.55 4.14 -15.11
CA CYS A 85 30.26 3.48 -15.37
C CYS A 85 30.36 2.37 -16.42
N SER A 86 31.57 2.03 -16.83
CA SER A 86 31.82 0.95 -17.78
C SER A 86 32.18 -0.35 -17.08
N LEU A 87 32.30 -0.35 -15.75
CA LEU A 87 32.84 -1.43 -14.95
C LEU A 87 32.05 -2.74 -15.05
N ASN A 88 32.75 -3.83 -14.78
CA ASN A 88 32.15 -5.12 -14.46
C ASN A 88 32.39 -5.38 -12.97
N VAL A 89 31.33 -5.36 -12.16
CA VAL A 89 31.43 -5.51 -10.68
C VAL A 89 32.17 -6.78 -10.27
N SER A 90 32.07 -7.86 -11.04
CA SER A 90 32.80 -9.12 -10.78
C SER A 90 34.33 -9.05 -10.88
N GLN A 91 34.88 -7.98 -11.48
CA GLN A 91 36.32 -7.75 -11.67
C GLN A 91 36.91 -6.74 -10.68
N VAL A 92 36.08 -6.20 -9.78
CA VAL A 92 36.56 -5.30 -8.72
C VAL A 92 37.56 -6.04 -7.84
N THR A 93 38.74 -5.46 -7.70
CA THR A 93 39.82 -5.99 -6.84
C THR A 93 40.53 -4.91 -6.03
N LEU A 94 40.30 -3.64 -6.37
CA LEU A 94 40.84 -2.46 -5.69
C LEU A 94 39.71 -1.72 -4.98
N THR A 95 40.08 -0.95 -3.95
CA THR A 95 39.18 0.01 -3.31
C THR A 95 38.79 1.08 -4.33
N ALA A 96 37.50 1.17 -4.65
CA ALA A 96 36.97 2.15 -5.58
C ALA A 96 37.08 3.57 -4.99
N THR A 97 37.29 4.55 -5.87
CA THR A 97 37.42 5.97 -5.53
C THR A 97 36.53 6.89 -6.38
N SER A 98 35.81 6.33 -7.36
CA SER A 98 34.82 7.05 -8.15
C SER A 98 33.70 7.59 -7.26
N THR A 99 33.54 8.91 -7.26
CA THR A 99 32.45 9.61 -6.56
C THR A 99 31.27 9.90 -7.49
N GLY A 100 31.30 9.31 -8.69
CA GLY A 100 30.15 9.29 -9.59
C GLY A 100 29.03 8.42 -9.05
N ASP A 101 27.90 8.44 -9.75
CA ASP A 101 26.69 7.69 -9.47
C ASP A 101 26.18 7.24 -10.84
N CYS A 102 26.41 5.97 -11.17
CA CYS A 102 26.28 5.46 -12.53
C CYS A 102 24.86 5.04 -12.89
N ASP A 103 24.08 4.57 -11.92
CA ASP A 103 22.68 4.19 -12.11
C ASP A 103 21.69 5.26 -11.63
N GLY A 104 22.17 6.26 -10.89
CA GLY A 104 21.42 7.42 -10.46
C GLY A 104 20.59 7.19 -9.20
N ASP A 105 20.89 6.17 -8.40
CA ASP A 105 20.21 5.87 -7.13
C ASP A 105 20.57 6.86 -6.00
N GLY A 106 21.61 7.67 -6.20
CA GLY A 106 22.10 8.66 -5.27
C GLY A 106 23.15 8.14 -4.29
N VAL A 107 23.55 6.87 -4.36
CA VAL A 107 24.75 6.32 -3.74
C VAL A 107 25.92 6.52 -4.71
N THR A 108 27.15 6.67 -4.19
CA THR A 108 28.32 6.81 -5.08
C THR A 108 28.89 5.44 -5.41
N ASN A 109 29.44 5.27 -6.62
CA ASN A 109 30.06 4.01 -7.02
C ASN A 109 31.07 3.51 -5.97
N ALA A 110 31.85 4.41 -5.36
CA ALA A 110 32.80 4.04 -4.33
C ALA A 110 32.12 3.51 -3.06
N ASP A 111 30.99 4.07 -2.63
CA ASP A 111 30.28 3.60 -1.44
C ASP A 111 29.61 2.24 -1.71
N GLU A 112 29.07 2.03 -2.90
CA GLU A 112 28.45 0.76 -3.31
C GLU A 112 29.49 -0.36 -3.42
N ILE A 113 30.59 -0.09 -4.15
CA ILE A 113 31.62 -1.07 -4.43
C ILE A 113 32.41 -1.41 -3.17
N ASN A 114 32.68 -0.43 -2.30
CA ASN A 114 33.43 -0.66 -1.07
C ASN A 114 32.53 -1.10 0.11
N GLY A 115 31.22 -0.96 -0.01
CA GLY A 115 30.28 -1.19 1.09
C GLY A 115 30.45 -0.23 2.26
N THR A 116 29.58 -0.40 3.26
CA THR A 116 29.56 0.42 4.49
C THR A 116 30.84 0.31 5.32
N ASP A 117 31.59 -0.78 5.17
CA ASP A 117 32.86 -1.00 5.86
C ASP A 117 34.10 -0.44 5.12
N GLY A 118 33.91 0.06 3.90
CA GLY A 118 34.95 0.68 3.09
C GLY A 118 35.94 -0.33 2.49
N ASN A 119 35.58 -1.61 2.39
CA ASN A 119 36.39 -2.67 1.81
C ASN A 119 35.63 -3.47 0.75
N PRO A 120 36.05 -3.42 -0.54
CA PRO A 120 35.34 -4.09 -1.62
C PRO A 120 35.42 -5.63 -1.57
N LEU A 121 36.30 -6.20 -0.74
CA LEU A 121 36.44 -7.66 -0.62
C LEU A 121 35.51 -8.27 0.45
N THR A 122 34.80 -7.43 1.22
CA THR A 122 33.81 -7.85 2.22
C THR A 122 32.40 -7.76 1.63
N THR A 123 32.12 -8.60 0.64
CA THR A 123 30.93 -8.53 -0.25
C THR A 123 29.54 -8.71 0.40
N THR A 124 29.41 -8.61 1.73
CA THR A 124 28.13 -8.77 2.43
C THR A 124 27.31 -7.50 2.49
N ASP A 125 27.96 -6.34 2.35
CA ASP A 125 27.37 -5.00 2.43
C ASP A 125 27.73 -4.13 1.22
N ASN A 126 28.35 -4.71 0.20
CA ASN A 126 28.49 -4.08 -1.11
C ASN A 126 27.17 -4.17 -1.87
N THR A 127 26.99 -3.23 -2.79
CA THR A 127 25.91 -3.21 -3.77
C THR A 127 26.47 -3.06 -5.19
N ASP A 128 25.61 -3.12 -6.21
CA ASP A 128 26.00 -3.01 -7.62
C ASP A 128 25.81 -1.58 -8.16
N ALA A 129 26.94 -0.89 -8.41
CA ALA A 129 26.98 0.47 -8.95
C ALA A 129 26.34 0.69 -10.33
N ASN A 130 25.78 -0.35 -10.96
CA ASN A 130 24.99 -0.23 -12.19
C ASN A 130 23.54 -0.70 -12.01
N ASP A 131 23.14 -1.18 -10.83
CA ASP A 131 21.77 -1.62 -10.55
C ASP A 131 21.09 -0.61 -9.61
N PRO A 132 20.22 0.26 -10.14
CA PRO A 132 19.58 1.31 -9.35
C PRO A 132 18.67 0.79 -8.22
N CYS A 133 18.41 -0.52 -8.18
CA CYS A 133 17.58 -1.16 -7.17
C CYS A 133 18.39 -2.04 -6.20
N ASP A 134 19.72 -1.98 -6.26
CA ASP A 134 20.63 -2.58 -5.29
C ASP A 134 21.37 -1.45 -4.56
N ASP A 135 20.75 -0.88 -3.53
CA ASP A 135 21.32 0.26 -2.80
C ASP A 135 21.32 0.08 -1.28
N ASN A 136 22.32 0.66 -0.64
CA ASN A 136 22.35 0.82 0.81
C ASN A 136 21.63 2.12 1.18
N ALA A 137 20.38 2.01 1.63
CA ALA A 137 19.57 3.16 2.04
C ALA A 137 20.20 4.09 3.10
N VAL A 138 21.25 3.64 3.81
CA VAL A 138 21.99 4.49 4.77
C VAL A 138 22.96 5.46 4.09
N ASP A 139 23.43 5.10 2.90
CA ASP A 139 24.43 5.84 2.11
C ASP A 139 23.77 6.68 1.02
N GLN A 140 22.47 6.47 0.77
CA GLN A 140 21.71 7.18 -0.25
C GLN A 140 21.73 8.71 -0.04
N GLY A 141 22.22 9.40 -1.06
CA GLY A 141 22.28 10.85 -1.15
C GLY A 141 21.05 11.44 -1.85
N THR A 142 21.29 12.10 -2.99
CA THR A 142 20.22 12.71 -3.81
C THR A 142 20.05 11.92 -5.09
N PRO A 143 18.99 11.09 -5.21
CA PRO A 143 18.77 10.29 -6.40
C PRO A 143 18.44 11.13 -7.63
N SER A 144 18.68 10.54 -8.79
CA SER A 144 18.32 11.08 -10.10
C SER A 144 16.80 11.13 -10.32
N ALA A 145 16.36 11.98 -11.26
CA ALA A 145 14.96 12.01 -11.67
C ALA A 145 14.50 10.71 -12.36
N THR A 146 15.44 9.95 -12.93
CA THR A 146 15.18 8.64 -13.53
C THR A 146 14.89 7.59 -12.47
N TRP A 147 15.70 7.55 -11.41
CA TRP A 147 15.48 6.67 -10.26
C TRP A 147 14.17 6.99 -9.54
N LEU A 148 13.89 8.26 -9.29
CA LEU A 148 12.65 8.72 -8.63
C LEU A 148 11.36 8.34 -9.37
N ALA A 149 11.45 8.10 -10.68
CA ALA A 149 10.34 7.70 -11.53
C ALA A 149 10.30 6.19 -11.81
N ALA A 150 11.33 5.45 -11.40
CA ALA A 150 11.35 3.99 -11.41
C ALA A 150 10.50 3.44 -10.26
N ASP A 151 10.33 2.12 -10.28
CA ASP A 151 9.62 1.32 -9.28
C ASP A 151 10.50 0.08 -9.09
N CYS A 152 11.34 0.12 -8.06
CA CYS A 152 12.42 -0.85 -7.88
C CYS A 152 11.93 -2.20 -7.38
N ASP A 153 10.88 -2.20 -6.55
CA ASP A 153 10.34 -3.41 -5.97
C ASP A 153 9.17 -4.00 -6.76
N GLY A 154 8.62 -3.22 -7.70
CA GLY A 154 7.58 -3.60 -8.64
C GLY A 154 6.18 -3.63 -8.05
N ASP A 155 5.91 -2.93 -6.94
CA ASP A 155 4.60 -2.90 -6.30
C ASP A 155 3.61 -1.91 -6.92
N GLY A 156 4.09 -1.07 -7.85
CA GLY A 156 3.33 -0.07 -8.58
C GLY A 156 3.51 1.36 -8.05
N ASN A 157 4.18 1.55 -6.91
CA ASN A 157 4.58 2.86 -6.42
C ASN A 157 5.90 3.30 -7.06
N PRO A 158 5.97 4.52 -7.62
CA PRO A 158 7.25 5.08 -8.00
C PRO A 158 8.09 5.40 -6.75
N ASN A 159 9.41 5.21 -6.83
CA ASN A 159 10.38 5.42 -5.75
C ASN A 159 10.23 6.80 -5.06
N SER A 160 9.80 7.84 -5.78
CA SER A 160 9.56 9.19 -5.22
C SER A 160 8.40 9.30 -4.24
N THR A 161 7.44 8.38 -4.30
CA THR A 161 6.24 8.34 -3.45
C THR A 161 6.18 7.10 -2.58
N ASP A 162 7.17 6.23 -2.74
CA ASP A 162 7.29 4.93 -2.10
C ASP A 162 8.00 5.08 -0.75
N ASN A 163 7.46 4.39 0.26
CA ASN A 163 7.99 4.39 1.60
C ASN A 163 8.99 3.24 1.86
N ASN A 164 8.97 2.20 1.04
CA ASN A 164 9.88 1.06 1.02
C ASN A 164 10.34 0.74 -0.43
N PRO A 165 11.12 1.62 -1.11
CA PRO A 165 11.42 1.51 -2.56
C PRO A 165 12.02 0.19 -3.06
N LEU A 166 12.56 -0.64 -2.16
CA LEU A 166 13.22 -1.91 -2.47
C LEU A 166 12.44 -3.13 -1.98
N THR A 167 11.27 -2.97 -1.35
CA THR A 167 10.56 -4.09 -0.74
C THR A 167 9.05 -3.90 -0.68
N PRO A 168 8.28 -4.77 -1.38
CA PRO A 168 6.83 -4.62 -1.47
C PRO A 168 6.20 -4.89 -0.12
N THR A 169 5.47 -3.92 0.42
CA THR A 169 5.01 -3.97 1.81
C THR A 169 3.50 -3.77 1.94
N ALA A 170 2.81 -4.74 2.57
CA ALA A 170 1.44 -4.58 3.03
C ALA A 170 1.41 -4.56 4.56
N LEU A 171 0.81 -3.53 5.15
CA LEU A 171 0.73 -3.32 6.58
C LEU A 171 -0.65 -3.72 7.13
N ASN A 172 -0.67 -4.17 8.38
CA ASN A 172 -1.92 -4.64 9.00
C ASN A 172 -2.93 -3.50 9.23
N ASP A 173 -4.18 -3.80 8.92
CA ASP A 173 -5.30 -2.87 9.05
C ASP A 173 -6.17 -3.17 10.27
N SER A 174 -6.99 -2.21 10.64
CA SER A 174 -8.04 -2.44 11.63
C SER A 174 -9.31 -1.67 11.32
N GLY A 175 -10.45 -2.21 11.77
CA GLY A 175 -11.74 -1.58 11.57
C GLY A 175 -12.77 -2.04 12.58
N THR A 176 -13.97 -1.46 12.48
CA THR A 176 -15.12 -1.85 13.29
C THR A 176 -16.34 -2.01 12.41
N ALA A 177 -17.01 -3.16 12.53
CA ALA A 177 -18.18 -3.48 11.73
C ALA A 177 -19.41 -3.67 12.62
N ALA A 178 -20.52 -3.05 12.23
CA ALA A 178 -21.78 -3.19 12.95
C ALA A 178 -22.63 -4.31 12.34
N LEU A 179 -23.28 -5.10 13.19
CA LEU A 179 -24.19 -6.16 12.73
C LEU A 179 -25.28 -5.59 11.80
N GLY A 180 -25.50 -6.25 10.67
CA GLY A 180 -26.57 -5.92 9.73
C GLY A 180 -26.27 -4.73 8.83
N SER A 181 -25.01 -4.29 8.76
CA SER A 181 -24.54 -3.27 7.83
C SER A 181 -23.16 -3.64 7.28
N THR A 182 -22.88 -3.19 6.06
CA THR A 182 -21.55 -3.35 5.44
C THR A 182 -20.67 -2.18 5.86
N THR A 183 -19.45 -2.48 6.31
CA THR A 183 -18.41 -1.49 6.58
C THR A 183 -17.35 -1.58 5.50
N THR A 184 -16.97 -0.42 4.96
CA THR A 184 -15.83 -0.27 4.04
C THR A 184 -14.59 0.13 4.83
N ILE A 185 -13.49 -0.58 4.63
CA ILE A 185 -12.16 -0.31 5.22
C ILE A 185 -11.21 -0.04 4.06
N ASN A 186 -10.46 1.06 4.10
CA ASN A 186 -9.36 1.26 3.17
C ASN A 186 -8.18 0.42 3.66
N ILE A 187 -7.75 -0.54 2.84
CA ILE A 187 -6.68 -1.49 3.19
C ILE A 187 -5.38 -1.12 2.49
N LEU A 188 -5.44 -0.37 1.37
CA LEU A 188 -4.23 0.09 0.69
C LEU A 188 -3.75 1.47 1.18
N SER A 189 -4.41 2.09 2.17
CA SER A 189 -4.05 3.45 2.60
C SER A 189 -2.69 3.57 3.28
N ASN A 190 -2.20 2.46 3.81
CA ASN A 190 -0.97 2.31 4.58
C ASN A 190 -0.13 1.14 4.03
N ASP A 191 -0.50 0.67 2.84
CA ASP A 191 0.28 -0.29 2.10
C ASP A 191 1.08 0.44 1.05
N ASP A 192 2.12 -0.23 0.61
CA ASP A 192 2.91 0.12 -0.55
C ASP A 192 2.25 -0.41 -1.82
N PHE A 193 0.97 -0.10 -2.04
CA PHE A 193 0.31 -0.47 -3.30
C PHE A 193 -0.70 0.61 -3.69
N LEU A 194 -0.65 1.05 -4.95
CA LEU A 194 -1.61 2.04 -5.42
C LEU A 194 -2.99 1.44 -5.73
N PRO A 195 -4.09 2.11 -5.34
CA PRO A 195 -5.41 1.78 -5.84
C PRO A 195 -5.52 2.12 -7.33
N ASN A 196 -6.34 1.36 -8.07
CA ASN A 196 -6.56 1.54 -9.51
C ASN A 196 -5.30 1.34 -10.38
N ASP A 197 -4.33 0.57 -9.91
CA ASP A 197 -3.08 0.31 -10.65
C ASP A 197 -3.04 -1.07 -11.33
N GLY A 198 -4.19 -1.72 -11.49
CA GLY A 198 -4.26 -3.08 -12.05
C GLY A 198 -3.96 -4.19 -11.04
N ASN A 199 -3.68 -3.81 -9.79
CA ASN A 199 -3.53 -4.71 -8.65
C ASN A 199 -4.68 -5.70 -8.48
N THR A 200 -4.34 -6.89 -8.00
CA THR A 200 -5.32 -7.89 -7.55
C THR A 200 -5.27 -7.99 -6.03
N ILE A 201 -6.44 -8.09 -5.40
CA ILE A 201 -6.54 -8.28 -3.94
C ILE A 201 -7.38 -9.53 -3.69
N THR A 202 -6.79 -10.49 -2.96
CA THR A 202 -7.43 -11.78 -2.69
C THR A 202 -7.40 -12.11 -1.22
N ARG A 203 -8.46 -12.77 -0.74
CA ARG A 203 -8.49 -13.29 0.63
C ARG A 203 -7.74 -14.63 0.67
N THR A 204 -6.69 -14.70 1.47
CA THR A 204 -5.88 -15.90 1.66
C THR A 204 -6.14 -16.59 3.00
N GLY A 205 -6.83 -15.92 3.96
CA GLY A 205 -7.17 -16.52 5.24
C GLY A 205 -8.02 -15.67 6.18
N GLY A 206 -7.86 -15.91 7.48
CA GLY A 206 -8.53 -15.19 8.57
C GLY A 206 -9.75 -15.91 9.17
N THR A 207 -10.21 -15.44 10.32
CA THR A 207 -11.31 -16.03 11.10
C THR A 207 -12.70 -15.52 10.73
N ALA A 208 -12.79 -14.47 9.92
CA ALA A 208 -14.08 -13.88 9.53
C ALA A 208 -14.94 -14.87 8.70
N GLY A 209 -16.10 -15.22 9.22
CA GLY A 209 -17.14 -16.00 8.53
C GLY A 209 -18.12 -15.15 7.73
N GLY A 210 -18.15 -13.83 7.99
CA GLY A 210 -18.94 -12.86 7.22
C GLY A 210 -18.56 -12.74 5.75
N THR A 211 -19.31 -11.92 5.02
CA THR A 211 -19.05 -11.65 3.59
C THR A 211 -17.97 -10.59 3.45
N VAL A 212 -16.92 -10.92 2.69
CA VAL A 212 -15.80 -10.02 2.35
C VAL A 212 -15.82 -9.78 0.85
N THR A 213 -15.62 -8.55 0.42
CA THR A 213 -15.43 -8.19 -1.00
C THR A 213 -14.33 -7.14 -1.10
N PHE A 214 -13.43 -7.29 -2.08
CA PHE A 214 -12.37 -6.32 -2.31
C PHE A 214 -12.67 -5.50 -3.56
N ASN A 215 -12.26 -4.24 -3.53
CA ASN A 215 -12.26 -3.36 -4.67
C ASN A 215 -10.83 -2.81 -4.88
N PRO A 216 -10.05 -3.39 -5.79
CA PRO A 216 -8.68 -2.92 -6.06
C PRO A 216 -8.64 -1.54 -6.72
N ILE A 217 -9.74 -1.08 -7.33
CA ILE A 217 -9.83 0.26 -7.93
C ILE A 217 -9.87 1.33 -6.85
N THR A 218 -10.49 1.06 -5.70
CA THR A 218 -10.55 2.00 -4.57
C THR A 218 -9.57 1.65 -3.45
N GLY A 219 -8.92 0.49 -3.50
CA GLY A 219 -8.04 -0.01 -2.44
C GLY A 219 -8.79 -0.41 -1.17
N THR A 220 -10.09 -0.73 -1.27
CA THR A 220 -10.94 -0.95 -0.11
C THR A 220 -11.45 -2.38 0.00
N MET A 221 -11.69 -2.82 1.23
CA MET A 221 -12.42 -4.03 1.58
C MET A 221 -13.78 -3.68 2.18
N ASP A 222 -14.84 -4.29 1.66
CA ASP A 222 -16.16 -4.30 2.27
C ASP A 222 -16.36 -5.56 3.11
N TYR A 223 -16.85 -5.39 4.33
CA TYR A 223 -17.15 -6.51 5.23
C TYR A 223 -18.54 -6.39 5.86
N THR A 224 -19.28 -7.49 5.82
CA THR A 224 -20.60 -7.63 6.48
C THR A 224 -20.54 -8.81 7.48
N PRO A 225 -20.63 -8.56 8.80
CA PRO A 225 -20.47 -9.58 9.81
C PRO A 225 -21.69 -10.50 9.96
N LEU A 226 -21.45 -11.73 10.40
CA LEU A 226 -22.46 -12.67 10.88
C LEU A 226 -22.89 -12.33 12.31
N ALA A 227 -24.12 -12.72 12.67
CA ALA A 227 -24.63 -12.58 14.03
C ALA A 227 -23.78 -13.33 15.08
N SER A 228 -23.11 -14.43 14.69
CA SER A 228 -22.21 -15.20 15.56
C SER A 228 -20.89 -14.50 15.89
N GLU A 229 -20.55 -13.43 15.17
CA GLU A 229 -19.29 -12.69 15.36
C GLU A 229 -19.48 -11.49 16.28
N VAL A 230 -20.71 -11.14 16.69
CA VAL A 230 -20.98 -9.96 17.52
C VAL A 230 -20.28 -10.05 18.87
N GLY A 231 -19.54 -8.98 19.20
CA GLY A 231 -18.77 -8.88 20.44
C GLY A 231 -17.42 -9.60 20.39
N THR A 232 -17.02 -10.13 19.23
CA THR A 232 -15.69 -10.71 19.02
C THR A 232 -14.85 -9.84 18.07
N SER A 233 -13.55 -10.15 18.00
CA SER A 233 -12.65 -9.66 16.97
C SER A 233 -12.40 -10.79 15.97
N VAL A 234 -12.61 -10.49 14.70
CA VAL A 234 -12.33 -11.42 13.59
C VAL A 234 -11.21 -10.86 12.72
N THR A 235 -10.59 -11.74 11.93
CA THR A 235 -9.52 -11.35 11.01
C THR A 235 -9.83 -11.72 9.58
N VAL A 236 -9.33 -10.92 8.65
CA VAL A 236 -9.23 -11.24 7.23
C VAL A 236 -7.78 -11.13 6.85
N ILE A 237 -7.19 -12.19 6.30
CA ILE A 237 -5.84 -12.13 5.74
C ILE A 237 -6.00 -11.96 4.23
N TYR A 238 -5.39 -10.92 3.68
CA TYR A 238 -5.41 -10.64 2.25
C TYR A 238 -4.00 -10.57 1.69
N THR A 239 -3.90 -10.86 0.40
CA THR A 239 -2.69 -10.67 -0.40
C THR A 239 -3.04 -9.72 -1.53
N VAL A 240 -2.25 -8.65 -1.65
CA VAL A 240 -2.25 -7.73 -2.80
C VAL A 240 -1.10 -8.11 -3.71
N CYS A 241 -1.34 -8.11 -5.01
CA CYS A 241 -0.32 -8.40 -6.02
C CYS A 241 -0.39 -7.41 -7.17
N ASN A 242 0.75 -6.85 -7.54
CA ASN A 242 0.96 -6.19 -8.82
C ASN A 242 1.34 -7.23 -9.88
N PRO A 243 0.54 -7.41 -10.94
CA PRO A 243 0.82 -8.39 -11.99
C PRO A 243 1.92 -7.95 -12.97
N VAL A 244 2.50 -6.76 -12.80
CA VAL A 244 3.64 -6.26 -13.56
C VAL A 244 4.65 -5.72 -12.54
N PRO A 245 5.87 -6.29 -12.43
CA PRO A 245 6.56 -7.20 -13.35
C PRO A 245 6.09 -8.66 -13.28
N ASN A 246 6.62 -9.53 -14.16
CA ASN A 246 6.36 -10.98 -14.16
C ASN A 246 7.64 -11.72 -13.70
N PRO A 247 7.60 -12.48 -12.59
CA PRO A 247 6.41 -12.88 -11.81
C PRO A 247 5.80 -11.76 -10.98
N ASP A 248 4.50 -11.88 -10.70
CA ASP A 248 3.73 -10.94 -9.87
C ASP A 248 4.45 -10.64 -8.55
N VAL A 249 4.49 -9.36 -8.19
CA VAL A 249 5.02 -8.87 -6.91
C VAL A 249 3.88 -8.79 -5.91
N CYS A 250 4.02 -9.43 -4.76
CA CYS A 250 2.92 -9.58 -3.80
C CYS A 250 3.34 -9.34 -2.35
N ALA A 251 2.44 -8.73 -1.57
CA ALA A 251 2.56 -8.61 -0.12
C ALA A 251 1.27 -9.06 0.58
N THR A 252 1.37 -9.44 1.86
CA THR A 252 0.26 -9.99 2.64
C THR A 252 0.09 -9.27 3.96
N ALA A 253 -1.16 -8.92 4.29
CA ALA A 253 -1.51 -8.24 5.53
C ALA A 253 -2.78 -8.81 6.16
N THR A 254 -3.01 -8.45 7.42
CA THR A 254 -4.17 -8.86 8.20
C THR A 254 -5.01 -7.66 8.60
N VAL A 255 -6.31 -7.70 8.25
CA VAL A 255 -7.32 -6.77 8.76
C VAL A 255 -7.92 -7.34 10.04
N THR A 256 -7.85 -6.60 11.15
CA THR A 256 -8.51 -6.94 12.42
C THR A 256 -9.81 -6.15 12.58
N ILE A 257 -10.94 -6.85 12.66
CA ILE A 257 -12.27 -6.23 12.69
C ILE A 257 -12.94 -6.52 14.03
N ASN A 258 -13.23 -5.45 14.78
CA ASN A 258 -14.09 -5.54 15.95
C ASN A 258 -15.56 -5.51 15.53
N VAL A 259 -16.31 -6.55 15.86
CA VAL A 259 -17.72 -6.64 15.48
C VAL A 259 -18.59 -6.15 16.64
N ILE A 260 -19.34 -5.09 16.40
CA ILE A 260 -20.24 -4.49 17.38
C ILE A 260 -21.70 -4.74 17.01
N SER A 261 -22.57 -4.72 18.03
CA SER A 261 -24.01 -4.70 17.80
C SER A 261 -24.43 -3.35 17.22
N SER A 262 -25.33 -3.35 16.25
CA SER A 262 -25.99 -2.13 15.79
C SER A 262 -27.09 -1.75 16.79
N CYS A 263 -26.91 -0.64 17.51
CA CYS A 263 -28.00 -0.11 18.34
C CYS A 263 -29.06 0.52 17.44
N VAL A 264 -30.22 -0.13 17.30
CA VAL A 264 -31.40 0.53 16.74
C VAL A 264 -32.10 1.26 17.87
N THR A 265 -32.30 2.58 17.75
CA THR A 265 -33.15 3.33 18.68
C THR A 265 -34.57 3.35 18.09
N PRO A 266 -35.49 2.44 18.47
CA PRO A 266 -36.84 2.50 17.95
C PRO A 266 -37.50 3.80 18.43
N ILE A 267 -37.83 4.70 17.51
CA ILE A 267 -38.68 5.84 17.80
C ILE A 267 -40.13 5.32 17.82
N LEU A 268 -40.60 4.91 18.99
CA LEU A 268 -42.02 4.63 19.19
C LEU A 268 -42.77 5.96 19.26
N LYS A 269 -43.54 6.27 18.22
CA LYS A 269 -44.54 7.35 18.26
C LYS A 269 -45.89 6.72 18.59
N VAL A 270 -46.44 7.03 19.75
CA VAL A 270 -47.83 6.71 20.08
C VAL A 270 -48.69 7.84 19.52
N LEU A 271 -49.61 7.52 18.60
CA LEU A 271 -50.66 8.43 18.20
C LEU A 271 -51.69 8.45 19.33
N LEU A 272 -51.68 9.50 20.15
CA LEU A 272 -52.81 9.77 21.04
C LEU A 272 -53.88 10.48 20.21
N GLU A 273 -55.09 9.92 20.18
CA GLU A 273 -56.22 10.60 19.55
C GLU A 273 -56.44 11.97 20.21
N GLY A 274 -56.70 12.97 19.38
CA GLY A 274 -56.72 14.38 19.76
C GLY A 274 -57.80 14.75 20.79
N PRO A 275 -57.81 16.03 21.24
CA PRO A 275 -58.82 16.49 22.18
C PRO A 275 -60.23 16.35 21.60
N ILE A 276 -61.21 16.09 22.47
CA ILE A 276 -62.62 16.34 22.15
C ILE A 276 -62.69 17.80 21.67
N VAL A 277 -63.24 18.03 20.48
CA VAL A 277 -63.45 19.37 19.94
C VAL A 277 -64.37 20.15 20.88
N ASP A 278 -63.81 21.04 21.71
CA ASP A 278 -64.56 22.15 22.26
C ASP A 278 -64.53 23.31 21.24
N ASN A 279 -65.73 23.77 20.90
CA ASN A 279 -66.07 24.80 19.94
C ASN A 279 -65.06 25.98 19.89
N GLY A 280 -64.02 25.88 19.06
CA GLY A 280 -63.13 26.99 18.69
C GLY A 280 -61.67 26.95 19.17
N SER A 281 -61.17 25.88 19.80
CA SER A 281 -59.77 25.86 20.26
C SER A 281 -58.81 25.19 19.25
N THR A 282 -57.81 25.95 18.81
CA THR A 282 -56.82 25.59 17.79
C THR A 282 -55.87 24.49 18.26
N GLY A 283 -56.17 23.23 17.93
CA GLY A 283 -55.23 22.23 17.41
C GLY A 283 -53.99 21.81 18.22
N THR A 284 -53.79 22.26 19.47
CA THR A 284 -52.65 21.84 20.30
C THR A 284 -53.09 20.90 21.42
N MET A 285 -52.29 19.87 21.70
CA MET A 285 -52.47 19.02 22.88
C MET A 285 -52.30 19.88 24.14
N THR A 286 -53.30 19.90 25.02
CA THR A 286 -53.24 20.66 26.28
C THR A 286 -53.36 19.71 27.47
N THR A 287 -52.66 19.99 28.57
CA THR A 287 -52.81 19.28 29.85
C THR A 287 -54.11 19.65 30.58
N LYS A 288 -55.09 20.24 29.87
CA LYS A 288 -56.33 20.79 30.42
C LYS A 288 -57.14 19.73 31.16
N LEU A 289 -57.16 18.48 30.70
CA LEU A 289 -57.83 17.36 31.38
C LEU A 289 -57.14 16.95 32.70
N PHE A 290 -55.80 17.01 32.76
CA PHE A 290 -55.05 16.82 34.00
C PHE A 290 -55.29 17.98 34.98
N ASN A 291 -55.23 19.22 34.49
CA ASN A 291 -55.46 20.42 35.30
C ASN A 291 -56.90 20.52 35.81
N LEU A 292 -57.87 19.97 35.08
CA LEU A 292 -59.27 19.91 35.47
C LEU A 292 -59.62 18.65 36.27
N GLY A 293 -58.67 17.74 36.51
CA GLY A 293 -58.85 16.55 37.35
C GLY A 293 -59.69 15.43 36.72
N TYR A 294 -59.73 15.35 35.38
CA TYR A 294 -60.53 14.36 34.63
C TYR A 294 -59.74 13.11 34.21
N LEU A 295 -58.46 12.96 34.60
CA LEU A 295 -57.76 11.70 34.34
C LEU A 295 -58.22 10.60 35.32
N PRO A 296 -58.08 9.31 34.94
CA PRO A 296 -58.41 8.20 35.84
C PRO A 296 -57.72 8.34 37.20
N GLY A 297 -58.51 8.31 38.29
CA GLY A 297 -58.02 8.47 39.67
C GLY A 297 -57.96 9.92 40.18
N GLN A 298 -58.28 10.92 39.35
CA GLN A 298 -58.41 12.31 39.78
C GLN A 298 -59.87 12.67 40.09
N GLN A 299 -60.08 13.70 40.92
CA GLN A 299 -61.39 14.28 41.18
C GLN A 299 -61.54 15.57 40.37
N PRO A 300 -62.54 15.68 39.48
CA PRO A 300 -62.69 16.86 38.65
C PRO A 300 -63.03 18.12 39.43
N SER A 301 -62.46 19.26 39.04
CA SER A 301 -62.71 20.56 39.68
C SER A 301 -63.99 21.26 39.23
N THR A 302 -64.64 20.75 38.16
CA THR A 302 -65.93 21.27 37.65
C THR A 302 -66.88 20.12 37.32
N PHE A 303 -68.18 20.33 37.55
CA PHE A 303 -69.19 19.28 37.50
C PHE A 303 -69.69 19.04 36.06
N LEU A 304 -69.26 17.94 35.43
CA LEU A 304 -69.87 17.40 34.22
C LEU A 304 -70.62 16.08 34.47
N GLY A 305 -70.83 15.70 35.74
CA GLY A 305 -71.53 14.47 36.11
C GLY A 305 -71.04 13.87 37.42
N ILE A 306 -71.54 12.69 37.76
CA ILE A 306 -71.14 11.94 38.96
C ILE A 306 -69.72 11.40 38.75
N ALA A 307 -68.80 11.78 39.63
CA ALA A 307 -67.43 11.27 39.61
C ALA A 307 -67.43 9.74 39.82
N THR A 308 -66.70 9.03 38.96
CA THR A 308 -66.50 7.59 39.12
C THR A 308 -65.78 7.32 40.45
N PRO A 309 -66.23 6.36 41.28
CA PRO A 309 -65.59 6.05 42.55
C PRO A 309 -64.09 5.77 42.40
N ALA A 310 -63.30 6.25 43.36
CA ALA A 310 -61.87 5.96 43.39
C ALA A 310 -61.65 4.45 43.62
N GLY A 311 -61.00 3.82 42.65
CA GLY A 311 -60.81 2.38 42.63
C GLY A 311 -60.76 1.89 41.19
N GLN A 312 -59.56 1.80 40.64
CA GLN A 312 -59.26 0.67 39.77
C GLN A 312 -59.73 -0.59 40.51
N PRO A 313 -60.37 -1.52 39.81
CA PRO A 313 -59.49 -2.55 39.33
C PRO A 313 -59.84 -3.01 37.91
N TYR A 314 -58.88 -2.86 37.02
CA TYR A 314 -58.76 -3.75 35.87
C TYR A 314 -57.77 -4.87 36.21
N ASP A 315 -58.11 -5.74 37.15
CA ASP A 315 -57.29 -6.90 37.50
C ASP A 315 -57.86 -8.24 36.98
N THR A 316 -59.07 -8.29 36.40
CA THR A 316 -59.58 -9.48 35.66
C THR A 316 -60.57 -9.15 34.53
N ALA A 317 -60.43 -9.83 33.38
CA ALA A 317 -61.34 -9.73 32.23
C ALA A 317 -62.55 -10.69 32.33
N PRO A 318 -63.70 -10.43 31.64
CA PRO A 318 -63.99 -9.35 30.70
C PRO A 318 -64.93 -8.26 31.26
N TRP A 319 -64.67 -7.03 30.82
CA TRP A 319 -65.29 -5.78 31.25
C TRP A 319 -66.75 -5.68 30.77
N PHE A 320 -67.71 -6.16 31.54
CA PHE A 320 -69.13 -6.03 31.20
C PHE A 320 -69.63 -4.59 31.45
N TYR A 321 -69.43 -3.71 30.46
CA TYR A 321 -70.24 -2.51 30.30
C TYR A 321 -71.37 -2.80 29.31
N ALA A 322 -72.63 -2.61 29.73
CA ALA A 322 -73.82 -2.90 28.94
C ALA A 322 -74.34 -1.68 28.14
N GLY A 323 -73.44 -0.78 27.72
CA GLY A 323 -73.80 0.33 26.83
C GLY A 323 -73.82 -0.11 25.37
N SER A 324 -74.75 0.46 24.58
CA SER A 324 -74.72 0.32 23.12
C SER A 324 -73.73 1.35 22.53
N GLU A 325 -72.63 0.86 21.97
CA GLU A 325 -71.71 1.70 21.18
C GLU A 325 -72.21 1.85 19.75
N GLY A 326 -72.49 3.10 19.34
CA GLY A 326 -72.44 3.53 17.95
C GLY A 326 -73.76 3.59 17.18
N ASP A 327 -74.60 4.59 17.45
CA ASP A 327 -75.60 5.06 16.49
C ASP A 327 -74.97 6.14 15.57
N ALA A 328 -74.13 5.72 14.63
CA ALA A 328 -73.84 6.37 13.34
C ALA A 328 -72.56 5.79 12.69
N TYR A 329 -72.66 4.62 12.07
CA TYR A 329 -71.63 4.15 11.15
C TYR A 329 -71.87 4.74 9.75
N THR A 330 -70.89 5.48 9.22
CA THR A 330 -70.85 5.89 7.80
C THR A 330 -69.98 4.89 7.04
N THR A 331 -70.49 4.37 5.92
CA THR A 331 -69.83 3.38 5.05
C THR A 331 -68.95 4.01 3.95
N ALA A 332 -68.48 5.25 4.12
CA ALA A 332 -67.82 6.00 3.06
C ALA A 332 -66.31 5.75 2.90
N LEU A 333 -65.74 4.63 3.37
CA LEU A 333 -64.35 4.25 3.06
C LEU A 333 -64.27 2.78 2.66
N GLY A 334 -63.79 2.55 1.44
CA GLY A 334 -63.68 1.25 0.79
C GLY A 334 -62.78 0.26 1.54
N SER A 335 -62.90 -1.00 1.13
CA SER A 335 -62.20 -2.16 1.67
C SER A 335 -60.69 -1.93 1.76
N GLN A 336 -60.16 -1.74 2.99
CA GLN A 336 -58.86 -2.25 3.52
C GLN A 336 -58.45 -1.60 4.88
N SER A 337 -59.37 -1.04 5.67
CA SER A 337 -59.09 -0.82 7.10
C SER A 337 -60.35 -0.92 7.94
N ARG A 338 -60.44 -2.00 8.71
CA ARG A 338 -61.43 -2.17 9.78
C ARG A 338 -60.79 -1.71 11.07
N ILE A 339 -60.94 -0.43 11.42
CA ILE A 339 -60.56 0.06 12.75
C ILE A 339 -61.81 -0.03 13.61
N SER A 340 -61.85 -1.07 14.44
CA SER A 340 -62.79 -1.16 15.56
C SER A 340 -62.31 -0.17 16.61
N ASN A 341 -63.14 0.82 16.93
CA ASN A 341 -62.89 1.69 18.06
C ASN A 341 -63.29 0.96 19.34
N GLN A 342 -62.44 0.04 19.81
CA GLN A 342 -62.49 -0.49 21.17
C GLN A 342 -61.06 -0.84 21.60
N TYR A 343 -60.63 -0.23 22.69
CA TYR A 343 -59.46 -0.56 23.52
C TYR A 343 -58.36 -1.42 22.87
N ASN A 344 -57.25 -0.75 22.52
CA ASN A 344 -55.93 -1.29 22.20
C ASN A 344 -55.74 -2.78 22.54
N ARG A 345 -56.06 -3.63 21.56
CA ARG A 345 -55.67 -5.04 21.54
C ARG A 345 -54.35 -5.14 20.77
N LEU A 346 -53.25 -5.31 21.50
CA LEU A 346 -52.00 -5.80 20.91
C LEU A 346 -52.20 -7.27 20.54
N GLY A 347 -52.18 -7.57 19.26
CA GLY A 347 -52.00 -8.92 18.72
C GLY A 347 -50.82 -8.88 17.77
N PHE A 348 -49.73 -9.55 18.14
CA PHE A 348 -48.62 -9.83 17.22
C PHE A 348 -48.99 -11.05 16.38
N GLY A 349 -48.86 -10.89 15.06
CA GLY A 349 -48.68 -11.92 14.05
C GLY A 349 -47.58 -11.45 13.12
#